data_AF-A0A074TDL6-F1
#
_entry.id   AF-A0A074TDL6-F1
#
_cell.length_a   1.000
_cell.length_b   1.000
_cell.length_c   1.000
_cell.angle_alpha   90.00
_cell.angle_beta   90.00
_cell.angle_gamma   90.00
#
_symmetry.space_group_name_H-M   'P 1'
#
loop_
_entity.id
_entity.type
_entity.pdbx_description
1 polymer ?
#
loop_
_entity_poly.entity_id
_entity_poly.type
_entity_poly.pdbx_seq_one_letter_code
_entity_poly.pdbx_strand_id
1 'polypeptide(L)'
;MRDEADCDSTRETMKYLMLLPPALFGTIGLMLALQMISLNSTIGFRTGRTLGDEAVWYAVNTNVGWGLLLSGFASAVIIWRAFALDLNLTAKCLVSTATLVISAVLAVAVAVGTMS
;
A
#
# COMPACT_ATOMS: atom_id res chain seq x y z
N MET A 1 -3.01 31.87 18.95
CA MET A 1 -4.19 31.52 18.13
C MET A 1 -3.82 31.21 16.69
N ARG A 2 -2.97 32.02 16.02
CA ARG A 2 -2.48 31.73 14.66
C ARG A 2 -1.57 30.48 14.59
N ASP A 3 -0.69 30.29 15.57
CA ASP A 3 0.29 29.19 15.58
C ASP A 3 -0.36 27.80 15.81
N GLU A 4 -1.42 27.74 16.60
CA GLU A 4 -2.18 26.50 16.84
C GLU A 4 -2.91 26.05 15.58
N ALA A 5 -3.51 26.98 14.83
CA ALA A 5 -4.19 26.68 13.56
C ALA A 5 -3.21 26.21 12.47
N ASP A 6 -2.00 26.79 12.44
CA ASP A 6 -0.93 26.38 11.52
C ASP A 6 -0.41 24.97 11.83
N CYS A 7 -0.22 24.66 13.12
CA CYS A 7 0.18 23.33 13.59
C CYS A 7 -0.87 22.25 13.28
N ASP A 8 -2.16 22.56 13.47
CA ASP A 8 -3.27 21.66 13.16
C ASP A 8 -3.39 21.41 11.65
N SER A 9 -3.32 22.47 10.83
CA SER A 9 -3.31 22.37 9.37
C SER A 9 -2.14 21.50 8.85
N THR A 10 -0.94 21.70 9.41
CA THR A 10 0.25 20.91 9.06
C THR A 10 0.06 19.43 9.40
N ARG A 11 -0.49 19.13 10.58
CA ARG A 11 -0.77 17.76 11.03
C ARG A 11 -1.77 17.06 10.11
N GLU A 12 -2.86 17.73 9.74
CA GLU A 12 -3.87 17.18 8.83
C GLU A 12 -3.29 16.96 7.43
N THR A 13 -2.51 17.91 6.93
CA THR A 13 -1.81 17.78 5.64
C THR A 13 -0.89 16.56 5.62
N MET A 14 -0.09 16.35 6.68
CA MET A 14 0.78 15.18 6.79
C MET A 14 -0.01 13.87 6.86
N LYS A 15 -1.12 13.85 7.61
CA LYS A 15 -1.99 12.67 7.70
C LYS A 15 -2.49 12.26 6.32
N TYR A 16 -3.04 13.19 5.54
CA TYR A 16 -3.54 12.89 4.19
C TYR A 16 -2.41 12.50 3.23
N LEU A 17 -1.26 13.17 3.30
CA LEU A 17 -0.08 12.79 2.53
C LEU A 17 0.35 11.34 2.80
N MET A 18 0.29 10.90 4.07
CA MET A 18 0.63 9.53 4.47
C MET A 18 -0.46 8.51 4.13
N LEU A 19 -1.71 8.95 3.94
CA LEU A 19 -2.82 8.09 3.51
C LEU A 19 -2.88 7.88 1.99
N LEU A 20 -2.13 8.66 1.20
CA LEU A 20 -2.06 8.48 -0.26
C LEU A 20 -1.45 7.12 -0.67
N PRO A 21 -0.28 6.68 -0.16
CA PRO A 21 0.28 5.38 -0.54
C PRO A 21 -0.62 4.17 -0.20
N PRO A 22 -1.24 4.06 0.99
CA PRO A 22 -2.22 3.01 1.29
C PRO A 22 -3.41 3.00 0.33
N ALA A 23 -3.89 4.18 -0.07
CA ALA A 23 -4.97 4.30 -1.06
C ALA A 23 -4.52 3.76 -2.42
N LEU A 24 -3.29 4.09 -2.86
CA LEU A 24 -2.71 3.55 -4.10
C LEU A 24 -2.52 2.03 -4.03
N PHE A 25 -2.05 1.49 -2.90
CA PHE A 25 -1.94 0.04 -2.70
C PHE A 25 -3.32 -0.63 -2.76
N GLY A 26 -4.32 -0.03 -2.13
CA GLY A 26 -5.70 -0.51 -2.17
C GLY A 26 -6.28 -0.53 -3.58
N THR A 27 -6.14 0.56 -4.35
CA THR A 27 -6.70 0.66 -5.70
C THR A 27 -6.01 -0.29 -6.67
N ILE A 28 -4.67 -0.30 -6.70
CA ILE A 28 -3.90 -1.21 -7.56
C ILE A 28 -4.14 -2.67 -7.13
N GLY A 29 -4.11 -2.93 -5.83
CA GLY A 29 -4.37 -4.26 -5.26
C GLY A 29 -5.74 -4.79 -5.65
N LEU A 30 -6.78 -3.96 -5.55
CA LEU A 30 -8.14 -4.33 -5.94
C LEU A 30 -8.24 -4.66 -7.43
N MET A 31 -7.66 -3.83 -8.31
CA MET A 31 -7.67 -4.09 -9.76
C MET A 31 -6.99 -5.43 -10.10
N LEU A 32 -5.89 -5.76 -9.45
CA LEU A 32 -5.17 -7.01 -9.64
C LEU A 32 -5.91 -8.21 -9.05
N ALA A 33 -6.49 -8.07 -7.85
CA ALA A 33 -7.25 -9.12 -7.17
C ALA A 33 -8.50 -9.53 -7.94
N LEU A 34 -9.16 -8.57 -8.59
CA LEU A 34 -10.33 -8.78 -9.43
C LEU A 34 -9.99 -9.16 -10.87
N GLN A 35 -8.71 -9.40 -11.19
CA GLN A 35 -8.25 -9.78 -12.53
C GLN A 35 -8.69 -8.79 -13.63
N MET A 36 -8.88 -7.51 -13.28
CA MET A 36 -9.33 -6.48 -14.23
C MET A 36 -8.27 -6.10 -15.26
N ILE A 37 -7.02 -6.50 -15.01
CA ILE A 37 -5.87 -6.14 -15.83
C ILE A 37 -5.43 -7.38 -16.60
N SER A 38 -5.65 -7.33 -17.92
CA SER A 38 -5.15 -8.35 -18.85
C SER A 38 -3.62 -8.37 -18.88
N LEU A 39 -3.06 -9.44 -19.42
CA LEU A 39 -1.61 -9.58 -19.62
C LEU A 39 -1.06 -8.37 -20.37
N ASN A 40 -0.13 -7.65 -19.74
CA ASN A 40 0.44 -6.42 -20.26
C ASN A 40 1.86 -6.18 -19.72
N SER A 41 2.61 -5.29 -20.36
CA SER A 41 3.99 -5.00 -20.01
C SER A 41 4.17 -3.82 -19.05
N THR A 42 3.09 -3.24 -18.49
CA THR A 42 3.12 -1.97 -17.74
C THR A 42 2.72 -2.12 -16.27
N ILE A 43 1.61 -2.80 -15.97
CA ILE A 43 0.97 -2.89 -14.65
C ILE A 43 0.88 -4.36 -14.22
N GLY A 44 1.23 -4.64 -12.96
CA GLY A 44 1.22 -5.96 -12.37
C GLY A 44 2.62 -6.50 -12.08
N PHE A 45 2.66 -7.69 -11.49
CA PHE A 45 3.88 -8.41 -11.18
C PHE A 45 4.39 -9.16 -12.42
N ARG A 46 5.46 -8.62 -13.00
CA ARG A 46 5.97 -8.98 -14.32
C ARG A 46 7.27 -9.75 -14.18
N THR A 47 7.22 -11.03 -14.53
CA THR A 47 8.40 -11.88 -14.69
C THR A 47 8.29 -12.63 -16.01
N GLY A 48 9.38 -13.25 -16.48
CA GLY A 48 9.35 -14.03 -17.72
C GLY A 48 8.26 -15.13 -17.70
N ARG A 49 7.95 -15.68 -16.52
CA ARG A 49 6.89 -16.67 -16.33
C ARG A 49 5.50 -16.05 -16.44
N THR A 50 5.23 -14.92 -15.77
CA THR A 50 3.90 -14.29 -15.82
C THR A 50 3.60 -13.67 -17.18
N LEU A 51 4.61 -13.22 -17.93
CA LEU A 51 4.42 -12.69 -19.28
C LEU A 51 4.32 -13.79 -20.36
N GLY A 52 4.77 -15.01 -20.06
CA GLY A 52 4.73 -16.14 -20.98
C GLY A 52 3.47 -17.02 -20.86
N ASP A 53 2.71 -16.89 -19.76
CA ASP A 53 1.55 -17.71 -19.47
C ASP A 53 0.47 -16.89 -18.74
N GLU A 54 -0.71 -16.78 -19.37
CA GLU A 54 -1.84 -16.01 -18.85
C GLU A 54 -2.47 -16.62 -17.59
N ALA A 55 -2.47 -17.95 -17.45
CA ALA A 55 -2.96 -18.59 -16.24
C ALA A 55 -2.02 -18.28 -15.06
N VAL A 56 -0.70 -18.30 -15.29
CA VAL A 56 0.30 -17.90 -14.29
C VAL A 56 0.21 -16.40 -13.99
N TRP A 57 -0.05 -15.56 -15.00
CA TRP A 57 -0.29 -14.13 -14.82
C TRP A 57 -1.39 -13.85 -13.80
N TYR A 58 -2.59 -14.40 -14.02
CA TYR A 58 -3.71 -14.14 -13.13
C TYR A 58 -3.53 -14.79 -11.76
N ALA A 59 -2.96 -15.99 -11.67
CA ALA A 59 -2.70 -16.63 -10.38
C ALA A 59 -1.77 -15.79 -9.48
N VAL A 60 -0.63 -15.35 -10.03
CA VAL A 60 0.33 -14.53 -9.29
C VAL A 60 -0.24 -13.14 -8.99
N ASN A 61 -0.80 -12.46 -10.00
CA ASN A 61 -1.34 -11.10 -9.80
C ASN A 61 -2.56 -11.06 -8.87
N THR A 62 -3.38 -12.12 -8.82
CA THR A 62 -4.50 -12.19 -7.87
C THR A 62 -3.97 -12.23 -6.43
N ASN A 63 -2.96 -13.07 -6.16
CA ASN A 63 -2.36 -13.18 -4.82
C ASN A 63 -1.65 -11.88 -4.42
N VAL A 64 -0.88 -11.28 -5.33
CA VAL A 64 -0.24 -9.97 -5.12
C VAL A 64 -1.30 -8.88 -4.90
N GLY A 65 -2.39 -8.92 -5.65
CA GLY A 65 -3.52 -7.99 -5.52
C GLY A 65 -4.16 -8.04 -4.14
N TRP A 66 -4.47 -9.23 -3.64
CA TRP A 66 -4.98 -9.42 -2.28
C TRP A 66 -3.98 -8.95 -1.22
N GLY A 67 -2.69 -9.25 -1.38
CA GLY A 67 -1.63 -8.76 -0.49
C GLY A 67 -1.55 -7.23 -0.44
N LEU A 68 -1.62 -6.57 -1.58
CA LEU A 68 -1.61 -5.10 -1.69
C LEU A 68 -2.88 -4.48 -1.11
N LEU A 69 -4.05 -5.07 -1.37
CA LEU A 69 -5.32 -4.56 -0.86
C LEU A 69 -5.37 -4.64 0.67
N LEU A 70 -5.03 -5.80 1.24
CA LEU A 70 -5.04 -6.00 2.69
C LEU A 70 -3.98 -5.14 3.40
N SER A 71 -2.77 -5.03 2.82
CA SER A 71 -1.71 -4.20 3.39
C SER A 71 -2.01 -2.70 3.29
N GLY A 72 -2.64 -2.24 2.20
CA GLY A 72 -3.15 -0.88 2.07
C GLY A 72 -4.21 -0.58 3.12
N PHE A 73 -5.20 -1.46 3.29
CA PHE A 73 -6.23 -1.28 4.31
C PHE A 73 -5.64 -1.27 5.73
N ALA A 74 -4.78 -2.23 6.07
CA ALA A 74 -4.11 -2.28 7.37
C ALA A 74 -3.26 -1.03 7.64
N SER A 75 -2.48 -0.59 6.65
CA SER A 75 -1.68 0.64 6.74
C SER A 75 -2.54 1.87 6.98
N ALA A 76 -3.65 2.01 6.27
CA ALA A 76 -4.57 3.13 6.45
C ALA A 76 -5.14 3.17 7.89
N VAL A 77 -5.53 2.01 8.43
CA VAL A 77 -6.01 1.90 9.82
C VAL A 77 -4.91 2.29 10.82
N ILE A 78 -3.69 1.79 10.65
CA ILE A 78 -2.56 2.10 11.55
C ILE A 78 -2.22 3.59 11.51
N ILE A 79 -2.13 4.19 10.32
CA ILE A 79 -1.84 5.62 10.15
C ILE A 79 -2.95 6.46 10.79
N TRP A 80 -4.21 6.12 10.53
CA TRP A 80 -5.36 6.80 11.13
C TRP A 80 -5.30 6.78 12.66
N ARG A 81 -4.99 5.62 13.25
CA ARG A 81 -4.84 5.47 14.71
C ARG A 81 -3.62 6.21 15.24
N ALA A 82 -2.48 6.17 14.56
CA ALA A 82 -1.27 6.87 14.97
C ALA A 82 -1.51 8.39 15.07
N PHE A 83 -2.27 8.96 14.14
CA PHE A 83 -2.61 10.39 14.18
C PHE A 83 -3.65 10.76 15.23
N ALA A 84 -4.51 9.82 15.63
CA ALA A 84 -5.49 9.99 16.71
C ALA A 84 -4.90 9.88 18.12
N LEU A 85 -3.69 9.33 18.27
CA LEU A 85 -2.98 9.25 19.54
C LEU A 85 -2.22 10.57 19.84
N ASP A 86 -2.02 10.86 21.13
CA ASP A 86 -1.22 12.00 21.62
C ASP A 86 0.29 11.73 21.55
N LEU A 87 0.75 11.30 20.37
CA LEU A 87 2.16 11.16 20.03
C LEU A 87 2.71 12.47 19.46
N ASN A 88 4.01 12.71 19.61
CA ASN A 88 4.67 13.79 18.88
C ASN A 88 4.65 13.50 17.36
N LEU A 89 4.75 14.56 16.55
CA LEU A 89 4.65 14.47 15.10
C LEU A 89 5.71 13.54 14.49
N THR A 90 6.94 13.58 15.02
CA THR A 90 8.03 12.69 14.60
C THR A 90 7.68 11.21 14.74
N ALA A 91 7.10 10.81 15.87
CA ALA A 91 6.67 9.44 16.11
C ALA A 91 5.53 9.03 15.18
N LYS A 92 4.55 9.93 14.93
CA LYS A 92 3.46 9.69 13.95
C LYS A 92 4.03 9.42 12.56
N CYS A 93 4.97 10.25 12.12
CA CYS A 93 5.63 10.11 10.82
C CYS A 93 6.47 8.83 10.73
N LEU A 94 7.21 8.49 11.78
CA LEU A 94 8.04 7.30 11.84
C LEU A 94 7.20 6.02 11.78
N VAL A 95 6.16 5.91 12.61
CA VAL A 95 5.24 4.76 12.61
C VAL A 95 4.56 4.59 11.25
N SER A 96 4.09 5.69 10.67
CA SER A 96 3.43 5.68 9.36
C SER A 96 4.39 5.22 8.26
N THR A 97 5.59 5.79 8.21
CA THR A 97 6.62 5.41 7.23
C THR A 97 7.06 3.96 7.39
N ALA A 98 7.32 3.51 8.62
CA ALA A 98 7.70 2.13 8.90
C ALA A 98 6.62 1.14 8.45
N THR A 99 5.34 1.45 8.73
CA THR A 99 4.19 0.64 8.32
C THR A 99 4.11 0.51 6.79
N LEU A 100 4.34 1.62 6.06
CA LEU A 100 4.36 1.62 4.61
C LEU A 100 5.50 0.78 4.04
N VAL A 101 6.70 0.91 4.60
CA VAL A 101 7.87 0.13 4.17
C VAL A 101 7.64 -1.37 4.40
N ILE A 102 7.16 -1.75 5.59
CA ILE A 102 6.86 -3.15 5.92
C ILE A 102 5.80 -3.71 4.96
N SER A 103 4.74 -2.95 4.69
CA SER A 103 3.67 -3.35 3.77
C SER A 103 4.19 -3.56 2.35
N ALA A 104 5.02 -2.65 1.84
CA ALA A 104 5.62 -2.78 0.52
C ALA A 104 6.54 -4.00 0.41
N VAL A 105 7.39 -4.24 1.42
CA VAL A 105 8.27 -5.41 1.47
C VAL A 105 7.46 -6.71 1.50
N LEU A 106 6.41 -6.76 2.32
CA LEU A 106 5.56 -7.95 2.43
C LEU A 106 4.85 -8.26 1.12
N ALA A 107 4.34 -7.24 0.41
CA ALA A 107 3.71 -7.43 -0.90
C ALA A 107 4.68 -8.04 -1.94
N VAL A 108 5.94 -7.58 -1.95
CA VAL A 108 6.99 -8.15 -2.80
C VAL A 108 7.33 -9.58 -2.37
N ALA A 109 7.45 -9.84 -1.07
CA ALA A 109 7.73 -11.17 -0.54
C ALA A 109 6.63 -12.19 -0.89
N VAL A 110 5.36 -11.79 -0.81
CA VAL A 110 4.22 -12.62 -1.26
C VAL A 110 4.34 -12.91 -2.75
N ALA A 111 4.63 -11.89 -3.57
CA ALA A 111 4.83 -12.08 -5.01
C ALA A 111 5.93 -13.11 -5.30
N VAL A 112 7.07 -13.00 -4.61
CA VAL A 112 8.20 -13.93 -4.77
C VAL A 112 7.87 -15.33 -4.28
N GLY A 113 7.22 -15.47 -3.12
CA GLY A 113 6.83 -16.77 -2.57
C GLY A 113 5.79 -17.51 -3.42
N THR A 114 4.97 -16.79 -4.19
CA THR A 114 4.03 -17.43 -5.14
C THR A 114 4.69 -17.93 -6.42
N MET A 115 5.96 -17.61 -6.67
CA MET A 115 6.70 -18.06 -7.85
C MET A 115 7.53 -19.34 -7.64
N SER A 116 7.87 -19.66 -6.39
CA SER A 116 8.62 -20.86 -6.00
C SER A 116 7.72 -22.08 -5.95
#